data_AF-A0A4Z2E2M8-F1
#
_entry.id   AF-A0A4Z2E2M8-F1
#
_cell.length_a   1.000
_cell.length_b   1.000
_cell.length_c   1.000
_cell.angle_alpha   90.00
_cell.angle_beta   90.00
_cell.angle_gamma   90.00
#
_symmetry.space_group_name_H-M   'P 1'
#
loop_
_entity.id
_entity.type
_entity.pdbx_description
1 polymer ?
#
loop_
_entity_poly.entity_id
_entity_poly.type
_entity_poly.pdbx_seq_one_letter_code
_entity_poly.pdbx_strand_id
1 'polypeptide(L)'
;MVDSKPVNLGLWDTAGQEDYDRLRPLSYPQTDVFLICFSLVSPASYENVRAKWYPEVRHHCPSTPIILVGTKLDLRDEKEAIEKLKEKKLAPITYPQGLALAKEIGEWAPGLLQSPRPDGC
;
A
#
# COMPACT_ATOMS: atom_id res chain seq x y z
N MET A 1 -21.42 6.48 -4.92
CA MET A 1 -22.21 7.27 -3.95
C MET A 1 -21.65 6.98 -2.58
N VAL A 2 -21.30 8.01 -1.81
CA VAL A 2 -20.98 7.93 -0.37
C VAL A 2 -21.92 8.91 0.31
N ASP A 3 -22.62 8.49 1.36
CA ASP A 3 -23.64 9.30 2.05
C ASP A 3 -24.64 9.97 1.10
N SER A 4 -25.10 9.22 0.10
CA SER A 4 -26.03 9.69 -0.94
C SER A 4 -25.51 10.86 -1.79
N LYS A 5 -24.20 11.10 -1.80
CA LYS A 5 -23.54 12.07 -2.68
C LYS A 5 -22.66 11.37 -3.73
N PRO A 6 -22.69 11.83 -4.99
CA PRO A 6 -21.74 11.35 -5.99
C PRO A 6 -20.33 11.84 -5.63
N VAL A 7 -19.34 10.96 -5.81
CA VAL A 7 -17.92 11.25 -5.57
C VAL A 7 -17.18 10.91 -6.85
N ASN A 8 -16.36 11.84 -7.34
CA ASN A 8 -15.45 11.58 -8.43
C ASN A 8 -14.15 11.05 -7.86
N LEU A 9 -13.76 9.85 -8.29
CA LEU A 9 -12.53 9.20 -7.85
C LEU A 9 -11.60 9.06 -9.05
N GLY A 10 -10.48 9.76 -9.02
CA GLY A 10 -9.37 9.52 -9.94
C GLY A 10 -8.56 8.32 -9.45
N LEU A 11 -8.24 7.39 -10.35
CA LEU A 11 -7.40 6.25 -10.08
C LEU A 11 -6.17 6.32 -10.97
N TRP A 12 -5.00 6.26 -10.35
CA TRP A 12 -3.71 6.24 -11.04
C TRP A 12 -3.02 4.90 -10.75
N ASP A 13 -2.91 4.07 -11.78
CA ASP A 13 -2.12 2.84 -11.72
C ASP A 13 -0.65 3.14 -12.06
N THR A 14 0.28 2.55 -11.33
CA THR A 14 1.71 2.85 -11.47
C THR A 14 2.54 1.58 -11.58
N ALA A 15 3.62 1.64 -12.37
CA ALA A 15 4.51 0.50 -12.55
C ALA A 15 5.37 0.24 -11.30
N GLY A 16 5.34 -1.00 -10.79
CA GLY A 16 6.14 -1.43 -9.63
C GLY A 16 7.58 -1.86 -9.94
N GLN A 17 8.00 -1.78 -11.21
CA GLN A 17 9.34 -2.17 -11.67
C GLN A 17 10.34 -1.03 -11.43
N GLU A 18 11.60 -1.40 -11.17
CA GLU A 18 12.67 -0.44 -10.86
C GLU A 18 12.99 0.50 -12.03
N ASP A 19 12.81 0.03 -13.27
CA ASP A 19 13.00 0.82 -14.49
C ASP A 19 12.14 2.10 -14.51
N TYR A 20 11.03 2.13 -13.76
CA TYR A 20 10.10 3.25 -13.69
C TYR A 20 10.26 4.09 -12.42
N ASP A 21 11.26 3.85 -11.57
CA ASP A 21 11.43 4.55 -10.29
C ASP A 21 11.55 6.07 -10.44
N ARG A 22 12.12 6.55 -11.56
CA ARG A 22 12.23 7.99 -11.84
C ARG A 22 10.97 8.60 -12.42
N LEU A 23 10.11 7.78 -13.03
CA LEU A 23 8.88 8.23 -13.70
C LEU A 23 7.67 8.19 -12.77
N ARG A 24 7.63 7.21 -11.85
CA ARG A 24 6.52 7.03 -10.89
C ARG A 24 6.21 8.28 -10.07
N PRO A 25 7.20 9.04 -9.53
CA PRO A 25 6.91 10.22 -8.74
C PRO A 25 6.25 11.36 -9.51
N LEU A 26 6.32 11.35 -10.85
CA LEU A 26 5.63 12.35 -11.68
C LEU A 26 4.10 12.25 -11.57
N SER A 27 3.58 11.12 -11.10
CA SER A 27 2.15 10.89 -10.87
C SER A 27 1.69 11.22 -9.44
N TYR A 28 2.59 11.60 -8.54
CA TYR A 28 2.29 11.84 -7.12
C TYR A 28 1.68 13.22 -6.79
N PRO A 29 1.96 14.32 -7.52
CA PRO A 29 1.34 15.61 -7.23
C PRO A 29 -0.18 15.52 -7.17
N GLN A 30 -0.80 16.28 -6.26
CA GLN A 30 -2.24 16.33 -6.04
C GLN A 30 -2.88 14.98 -5.65
N THR A 31 -2.10 14.03 -5.11
CA THR A 31 -2.64 12.78 -4.58
C THR A 31 -3.25 12.98 -3.19
N ASP A 32 -4.54 12.68 -3.06
CA ASP A 32 -5.28 12.75 -1.78
C ASP A 32 -5.01 11.55 -0.85
N VAL A 33 -4.72 10.38 -1.43
CA VAL A 33 -4.47 9.14 -0.70
C VAL A 33 -3.63 8.17 -1.54
N PHE A 34 -2.65 7.53 -0.91
CA PHE A 34 -1.89 6.43 -1.52
C PHE A 34 -2.41 5.07 -1.07
N LEU A 35 -2.45 4.13 -2.01
CA LEU A 35 -2.62 2.71 -1.72
C LEU A 35 -1.27 2.02 -1.93
N ILE A 36 -0.65 1.56 -0.84
CA ILE A 36 0.54 0.70 -0.96
C ILE A 36 0.07 -0.74 -0.94
N CYS A 37 0.32 -1.45 -2.03
CA CYS A 37 -0.14 -2.82 -2.23
C CYS A 37 1.01 -3.81 -2.06
N PHE A 38 0.75 -4.93 -1.40
CA PHE A 38 1.61 -6.11 -1.41
C PHE A 38 0.77 -7.37 -1.66
N SER A 39 1.40 -8.46 -2.07
CA SER A 39 0.72 -9.74 -2.31
C SER A 39 0.85 -10.64 -1.09
N LEU A 40 -0.27 -11.18 -0.59
CA LEU A 40 -0.30 -12.08 0.57
C LEU A 40 0.50 -13.36 0.35
N VAL A 41 0.70 -13.77 -0.90
CA VAL A 41 1.52 -14.93 -1.29
C VAL A 41 2.90 -14.55 -1.85
N SER A 42 3.37 -13.32 -1.58
CA SER A 42 4.71 -12.89 -1.95
C SER A 42 5.37 -12.12 -0.80
N PRO A 43 6.07 -12.81 0.11
CA PRO A 43 6.77 -12.18 1.23
C PRO A 43 7.77 -11.10 0.81
N ALA A 44 8.41 -11.24 -0.35
CA ALA A 44 9.28 -10.20 -0.90
C ALA A 44 8.53 -8.88 -1.15
N SER A 45 7.31 -8.94 -1.70
CA SER A 45 6.50 -7.73 -1.90
C SER A 45 6.06 -7.07 -0.59
N TYR A 46 5.88 -7.86 0.47
CA TYR A 46 5.57 -7.37 1.82
C TYR A 46 6.77 -6.63 2.42
N GLU A 47 7.98 -7.18 2.33
CA GLU A 47 9.20 -6.51 2.81
C GLU A 47 9.51 -5.24 2.01
N ASN A 48 9.22 -5.22 0.70
CA ASN A 48 9.39 -4.04 -0.14
C ASN A 48 8.54 -2.84 0.30
N VAL A 49 7.45 -3.05 1.05
CA VAL A 49 6.68 -1.95 1.63
C VAL A 49 7.57 -1.12 2.55
N ARG A 50 8.29 -1.76 3.48
CA ARG A 50 9.20 -1.07 4.41
C ARG A 50 10.46 -0.58 3.70
N ALA A 51 11.02 -1.41 2.81
CA ALA A 51 12.31 -1.13 2.19
C ALA A 51 12.24 -0.05 1.10
N LYS A 52 11.11 0.10 0.42
CA LYS A 52 11.00 0.93 -0.79
C LYS A 52 9.76 1.80 -0.80
N TRP A 53 8.57 1.21 -0.78
CA TRP A 53 7.33 1.94 -1.11
C TRP A 53 6.98 3.00 -0.09
N TYR A 54 7.07 2.67 1.20
CA TYR A 54 6.77 3.62 2.27
C TYR A 54 7.79 4.78 2.29
N PRO A 55 9.11 4.54 2.30
CA PRO A 55 10.10 5.62 2.20
C PRO A 55 9.93 6.49 0.94
N GLU A 56 9.65 5.90 -0.22
CA GLU A 56 9.48 6.63 -1.48
C GLU A 56 8.28 7.57 -1.43
N VAL A 57 7.12 7.09 -0.95
CA VAL A 57 5.92 7.92 -0.80
C VAL A 57 6.15 9.01 0.25
N ARG A 58 6.78 8.70 1.38
CA ARG A 58 7.07 9.70 2.43
C ARG A 58 8.09 10.74 1.99
N HIS A 59 9.02 10.39 1.12
CA HIS A 59 9.99 11.32 0.56
C HIS A 59 9.33 12.40 -0.31
N HIS A 60 8.37 12.02 -1.15
CA HIS A 60 7.69 12.94 -2.06
C HIS A 60 6.42 13.57 -1.45
N CYS A 61 5.69 12.83 -0.62
CA CYS A 61 4.39 13.18 -0.06
C CYS A 61 4.35 12.89 1.45
N PRO A 62 5.03 13.70 2.28
CA PRO A 62 5.20 13.42 3.71
C PRO A 62 3.88 13.36 4.49
N SER A 63 2.90 14.20 4.11
CA SER A 63 1.64 14.35 4.83
C SER A 63 0.45 13.59 4.22
N THR A 64 0.63 12.95 3.06
CA THR A 64 -0.48 12.28 2.38
C THR A 64 -0.83 10.97 3.08
N PRO A 65 -2.12 10.71 3.38
CA PRO A 65 -2.56 9.44 3.95
C PRO A 65 -2.15 8.23 3.11
N ILE A 66 -1.79 7.14 3.78
CA ILE A 66 -1.44 5.86 3.16
C ILE A 66 -2.39 4.78 3.69
N ILE A 67 -2.93 3.98 2.80
CA ILE A 67 -3.66 2.75 3.12
C ILE A 67 -2.83 1.56 2.65
N LEU A 68 -2.52 0.66 3.57
CA LEU A 68 -1.85 -0.60 3.25
C LEU A 68 -2.88 -1.64 2.77
N VAL A 69 -2.62 -2.25 1.61
CA VAL A 69 -3.53 -3.23 0.98
C VAL A 69 -2.83 -4.56 0.76
N GLY A 70 -3.33 -5.61 1.41
CA GLY A 70 -2.96 -7.00 1.12
C GLY A 70 -3.80 -7.56 -0.03
N THR A 71 -3.16 -7.89 -1.14
CA THR A 71 -3.79 -8.40 -2.37
C THR A 71 -3.66 -9.92 -2.49
N LYS A 72 -4.42 -10.52 -3.43
CA LYS A 72 -4.42 -11.98 -3.71
C LYS A 72 -4.81 -12.83 -2.50
N LEU A 73 -5.90 -12.43 -1.84
CA LEU A 73 -6.43 -13.09 -0.64
C LEU A 73 -6.86 -14.53 -0.90
N ASP A 74 -7.46 -14.76 -2.07
CA ASP A 74 -7.86 -16.06 -2.58
C ASP A 74 -6.69 -17.07 -2.60
N LEU A 75 -5.48 -16.62 -2.96
CA LEU A 75 -4.30 -17.48 -3.03
C LEU A 75 -3.72 -17.84 -1.66
N ARG A 76 -4.12 -17.15 -0.58
CA ARG A 76 -3.59 -17.40 0.77
C ARG A 76 -3.95 -18.80 1.28
N ASP A 77 -5.11 -19.30 0.86
CA ASP A 77 -5.64 -20.62 1.23
C ASP A 77 -5.53 -21.63 0.05
N GLU A 78 -4.98 -21.21 -1.09
CA GLU A 78 -4.81 -22.06 -2.26
C GLU A 78 -3.60 -23.00 -2.08
N LYS A 79 -3.85 -24.30 -2.23
CA LYS A 79 -2.85 -25.35 -2.01
C LYS A 79 -1.61 -25.17 -2.88
N GLU A 80 -1.76 -24.87 -4.17
CA GLU A 80 -0.64 -24.72 -5.10
C GLU A 80 0.25 -23.52 -4.74
N ALA A 81 -0.36 -22.38 -4.40
CA ALA A 81 0.38 -21.20 -3.95
C ALA A 81 1.14 -21.46 -2.64
N ILE A 82 0.53 -22.17 -1.69
CA ILE A 82 1.17 -22.56 -0.42
C ILE A 82 2.34 -23.52 -0.67
N GLU A 83 2.18 -24.51 -1.54
CA GLU A 83 3.24 -25.47 -1.88
C GLU A 83 4.47 -24.78 -2.49
N LYS A 84 4.25 -23.88 -3.47
CA LYS A 84 5.31 -23.06 -4.07
C LYS A 84 6.08 -22.21 -3.05
N LEU A 85 5.40 -21.69 -2.03
CA LEU A 85 6.05 -20.95 -0.95
C LEU A 85 6.84 -21.88 -0.03
N LYS A 86 6.30 -23.05 0.30
CA LYS A 86 6.99 -24.06 1.13
C LYS A 86 8.28 -24.57 0.50
N GLU A 87 8.32 -24.76 -0.82
CA GLU A 87 9.55 -25.11 -1.54
C GLU A 87 10.67 -24.10 -1.30
N LYS A 88 10.31 -22.82 -1.13
CA LYS A 88 11.22 -21.71 -0.82
C LYS A 88 11.38 -21.46 0.68
N LYS A 89 10.83 -22.33 1.54
CA LYS A 89 10.78 -22.19 3.01
C LYS A 89 10.09 -20.90 3.48
N LEU A 90 9.09 -20.46 2.73
CA LEU A 90 8.28 -19.29 3.01
C LEU A 90 6.83 -19.69 3.34
N ALA A 91 6.10 -18.75 3.93
CA ALA A 91 4.67 -18.88 4.20
C ALA A 91 3.91 -17.63 3.71
N PRO A 92 2.61 -17.75 3.40
CA PRO A 92 1.76 -16.60 3.14
C PRO A 92 1.71 -15.63 4.31
N ILE A 93 1.53 -14.35 4.02
CA ILE A 93 1.42 -13.30 5.03
C ILE A 93 0.08 -13.42 5.76
N THR A 94 0.16 -13.45 7.08
CA THR A 94 -1.01 -13.54 7.97
C THR A 94 -1.64 -12.16 8.20
N TYR A 95 -2.90 -12.14 8.60
CA TYR A 95 -3.57 -10.88 8.95
C TYR A 95 -2.87 -10.10 10.08
N PRO A 96 -2.43 -10.74 11.20
CA PRO A 96 -1.67 -10.03 12.23
C PRO A 96 -0.36 -9.40 11.74
N GLN A 97 0.36 -10.06 10.81
CA GLN A 97 1.56 -9.47 10.20
C GLN A 97 1.22 -8.23 9.37
N GLY A 98 0.19 -8.31 8.52
CA GLY A 98 -0.29 -7.16 7.75
C GLY A 98 -0.73 -5.99 8.64
N LEU A 99 -1.44 -6.28 9.74
CA LEU A 99 -1.85 -5.27 10.70
C LEU A 99 -0.67 -4.64 11.45
N ALA A 100 0.35 -5.44 11.80
CA ALA A 100 1.57 -4.93 12.43
C ALA A 100 2.31 -3.97 11.49
N LEU A 101 2.46 -4.33 10.20
CA LEU A 101 3.06 -3.44 9.20
C LEU A 101 2.23 -2.18 8.99
N ALA A 102 0.91 -2.28 8.94
CA ALA A 102 0.03 -1.12 8.81
C ALA A 102 0.20 -0.14 9.98
N LYS A 103 0.36 -0.62 11.21
CA LYS A 103 0.64 0.21 12.40
C LYS A 103 2.03 0.83 12.39
N GLU A 104 2.99 0.16 11.76
CA GLU A 104 4.36 0.66 11.65
C GLU A 104 4.47 1.80 10.64
N ILE A 105 3.83 1.67 9.48
CA ILE A 105 3.91 2.68 8.40
C ILE A 105 2.82 3.75 8.49
N GLY A 106 1.68 3.38 9.08
CA GLY A 106 0.59 4.29 9.38
C GLY A 106 0.75 4.72 10.82
N GLU A 107 1.29 5.93 11.04
CA GLU A 107 1.05 6.65 12.28
C GLU A 107 -0.48 6.77 12.45
N TRP A 108 -1.08 5.82 13.17
CA TRP A 108 -2.50 5.81 13.49
C TRP A 108 -2.75 6.91 14.52
N ALA A 109 -2.89 8.15 14.05
CA ALA A 109 -3.38 9.26 14.86
C ALA A 109 -4.91 9.35 14.68
N PRO A 110 -5.73 8.91 15.66
CA PRO A 110 -7.16 9.14 15.62
C PRO A 110 -7.42 10.65 15.71
N GLY A 111 -7.61 11.32 14.57
CA GLY A 111 -7.85 12.78 14.52
C GLY A 111 -7.54 13.48 13.19
N LEU A 112 -6.80 12.85 12.28
CA LEU A 112 -6.39 13.47 11.00
C LEU A 112 -7.51 13.72 9.96
N LEU A 113 -8.76 13.38 10.29
CA LEU A 113 -9.93 13.70 9.46
C LEU A 113 -10.58 15.05 9.80
N GLN A 114 -10.05 15.82 10.77
CA GLN A 114 -10.70 17.04 11.27
C GLN A 114 -9.93 18.36 11.05
N SER A 115 -8.72 18.36 10.50
CA SER A 115 -8.02 19.61 10.18
C SER A 115 -8.27 20.06 8.73
N PRO A 116 -8.53 21.36 8.47
CA PRO A 116 -8.49 21.89 7.11
C PRO A 116 -7.05 21.76 6.62
N ARG A 117 -6.84 20.91 5.61
CA ARG A 117 -5.51 20.63 5.09
C ARG A 117 -5.07 21.79 4.18
N PRO A 118 -3.84 22.31 4.33
CA PRO A 118 -3.23 23.09 3.26
C PRO A 118 -3.19 22.20 2.03
N ASP A 119 -3.40 22.81 0.86
CA ASP A 119 -3.51 22.14 -0.42
C ASP A 119 -2.53 20.97 -0.53
N GLY A 120 -3.03 19.80 -0.93
CA GLY A 120 -2.22 18.58 -1.07
C GLY A 120 -0.96 18.82 -1.91
N CYS A 121 -0.02 17.88 -1.86
CA CYS A 121 1.28 17.96 -2.55
C CYS A 121 1.23 18.67 -3.91
#